data_AF-A0A439D915-F1
#
_entry.id   AF-A0A439D915-F1
#
_cell.length_a   1.000
_cell.length_b   1.000
_cell.length_c   1.000
_cell.angle_alpha   90.00
_cell.angle_beta   90.00
_cell.angle_gamma   90.00
#
_symmetry.space_group_name_H-M   'P 1'
#
loop_
_entity.id
_entity.type
_entity.pdbx_description
1 polymer ?
#
loop_
_entity_poly.entity_id
_entity_poly.type
_entity_poly.pdbx_seq_one_letter_code
_entity_poly.pdbx_strand_id
1 'polypeptide(L)'
;MKYATTLLGLAATALGKEIPKDAQRAADLYDSGLMHEKIMSRKELFWAQGRKTGIFSEEWPELHFAQCRDGKAVPFRDQPTNFYRCNNINLHHFLSHQALGSVTGQGSSSWGWVSDDGREFAIIAQADGAAFAEITNAGKLRYLGRLPQTAGTPTSLWREIRAYKHYIVIGSETYDHHIQIFDLKKLLDIDYKKGPVTFDPTTDLTGFYGNLPDGRAHNVLTNDESGFAYVVGARPRTDACRSGLIFLDLSDPSNPTSPGCAAADGYVHDAQCLIYKGPHTKYLGKEVCYAYNEDSLTIYDVTDKQWPEIISVTSYEGATYTHQGWVLDTEWQEFLVLDDEYDEVDGRGPAANGHATTFIWDISNLEAPKQTGYYQSPRRSIDHNQYVVGNYSFQSNYGAGISILDISSIPTNPSGSDVREVGWFDIYPEDDNLEGGGSLAFVGTWSSYANFPSGYILINTIERGAWVVKPQTPLP
;
A
#
# COMPACT_ATOMS: atom_id res chain seq x y z
N MET A 1 29.30 -56.24 -1.13
CA MET A 1 29.62 -54.84 -1.48
C MET A 1 28.50 -54.30 -2.38
N LYS A 2 27.57 -53.54 -1.82
CA LYS A 2 26.65 -52.70 -2.59
C LYS A 2 26.80 -51.31 -2.01
N TYR A 3 27.34 -50.40 -2.82
CA TYR A 3 27.64 -49.03 -2.44
C TYR A 3 26.35 -48.27 -2.17
N ALA A 4 26.30 -47.64 -0.99
CA ALA A 4 25.33 -46.62 -0.65
C ALA A 4 25.68 -45.35 -1.43
N THR A 5 24.70 -44.76 -2.11
CA THR A 5 24.82 -43.41 -2.65
C THR A 5 23.91 -42.51 -1.82
N THR A 6 24.47 -41.94 -0.77
CA THR A 6 23.82 -40.90 0.02
C THR A 6 23.90 -39.61 -0.80
N LEU A 7 22.77 -39.20 -1.40
CA LEU A 7 22.61 -37.85 -1.93
C LEU A 7 22.55 -36.89 -0.74
N LEU A 8 23.68 -36.25 -0.43
CA LEU A 8 23.71 -35.02 0.35
C LEU A 8 23.10 -33.93 -0.52
N GLY A 9 21.83 -33.59 -0.23
CA GLY A 9 21.27 -32.32 -0.68
C GLY A 9 22.08 -31.20 -0.07
N LEU A 10 22.73 -30.39 -0.91
CA LEU A 10 23.24 -29.09 -0.52
C LEU A 10 22.03 -28.24 -0.12
N ALA A 11 21.75 -28.15 1.17
CA ALA A 11 20.97 -27.05 1.70
C ALA A 11 21.75 -25.79 1.33
N ALA A 12 21.22 -25.01 0.38
CA ALA A 12 21.71 -23.67 0.13
C ALA A 12 21.53 -22.90 1.43
N THR A 13 22.62 -22.72 2.18
CA THR A 13 22.65 -21.82 3.32
C THR A 13 22.27 -20.45 2.79
N ALA A 14 21.16 -19.89 3.29
CA ALA A 14 20.76 -18.53 3.01
C ALA A 14 21.90 -17.59 3.44
N LEU A 15 22.71 -17.17 2.46
CA LEU A 15 23.64 -16.07 2.64
C LEU A 15 22.81 -14.80 2.47
N GLY A 16 22.88 -13.91 3.46
CA GLY A 16 22.23 -12.61 3.38
C GLY A 16 22.61 -11.91 2.08
N LYS A 17 21.60 -11.44 1.32
CA LYS A 17 21.82 -10.70 0.07
C LYS A 17 21.75 -9.18 0.26
N GLU A 18 21.71 -8.73 1.50
CA GLU A 18 21.88 -7.31 1.79
C GLU A 18 23.26 -6.83 1.35
N ILE A 19 23.31 -5.63 0.80
CA ILE A 19 24.52 -4.96 0.37
C ILE A 19 24.52 -3.51 0.86
N PRO A 20 25.70 -2.88 1.00
CA PRO A 20 25.74 -1.44 1.25
C PRO A 20 25.04 -0.67 0.13
N LYS A 21 24.40 0.45 0.47
CA LYS A 21 23.86 1.41 -0.52
C LYS A 21 24.99 1.88 -1.45
N ASP A 22 24.76 1.77 -2.75
CA ASP A 22 25.69 2.26 -3.77
C ASP A 22 25.54 3.78 -3.90
N ALA A 23 26.49 4.52 -3.32
CA ALA A 23 26.43 5.98 -3.29
C ALA A 23 26.46 6.64 -4.67
N GLN A 24 27.14 6.05 -5.66
CA GLN A 24 27.19 6.62 -7.01
C GLN A 24 25.86 6.40 -7.72
N ARG A 25 25.32 5.18 -7.65
CA ARG A 25 24.00 4.86 -8.20
C ARG A 25 22.90 5.68 -7.52
N ALA A 26 22.97 5.85 -6.20
CA ALA A 26 22.10 6.70 -5.41
C ALA A 26 22.11 8.14 -5.96
N ALA A 27 23.29 8.75 -6.08
CA ALA A 27 23.42 10.11 -6.59
C ALA A 27 22.87 10.28 -8.02
N ASP A 28 23.19 9.34 -8.92
CA ASP A 28 22.84 9.43 -10.33
C ASP A 28 21.35 9.20 -10.59
N LEU A 29 20.72 8.23 -9.92
CA LEU A 29 19.37 7.78 -10.22
C LEU A 29 18.32 8.21 -9.20
N TYR A 30 18.66 8.20 -7.91
CA TYR A 30 17.69 8.31 -6.83
C TYR A 30 17.69 9.72 -6.22
N ASP A 31 18.82 10.21 -5.72
CA ASP A 31 18.93 11.58 -5.18
C ASP A 31 18.56 12.65 -6.22
N SER A 32 18.88 12.39 -7.50
CA SER A 32 18.50 13.23 -8.63
C SER A 32 17.00 13.23 -8.93
N GLY A 33 16.27 12.21 -8.47
CA GLY A 33 14.87 11.95 -8.79
C GLY A 33 14.63 11.30 -10.15
N LEU A 34 15.68 10.94 -10.89
CA LEU A 34 15.56 10.39 -12.24
C LEU A 34 14.79 9.06 -12.28
N MET A 35 15.00 8.18 -11.30
CA MET A 35 14.29 6.90 -11.20
C MET A 35 12.79 7.11 -10.95
N HIS A 36 12.45 7.96 -9.98
CA HIS A 36 11.06 8.35 -9.72
C HIS A 36 10.40 8.91 -10.99
N GLU A 37 11.06 9.85 -11.66
CA GLU A 37 10.54 10.46 -12.90
C GLU A 37 10.38 9.44 -14.04
N LYS A 38 11.30 8.49 -14.17
CA LYS A 38 11.20 7.36 -15.12
C LYS A 38 9.95 6.50 -14.84
N ILE A 39 9.72 6.12 -13.59
CA ILE A 39 8.60 5.25 -13.19
C ILE A 39 7.27 5.98 -13.33
N MET A 40 7.18 7.21 -12.82
CA MET A 40 6.01 8.08 -12.97
C MET A 40 5.65 8.30 -14.44
N SER A 41 6.64 8.58 -15.29
CA SER A 41 6.41 8.75 -16.73
C SER A 41 5.89 7.46 -17.37
N ARG A 42 6.37 6.29 -16.92
CA ARG A 42 5.90 5.00 -17.41
C ARG A 42 4.47 4.71 -16.98
N LYS A 43 4.12 4.94 -15.70
CA LYS A 43 2.75 4.86 -15.17
C LYS A 43 1.80 5.72 -16.02
N GLU A 44 2.16 6.98 -16.26
CA GLU A 44 1.37 7.89 -17.09
C GLU A 44 1.23 7.43 -18.55
N LEU A 45 2.22 6.77 -19.13
CA LEU A 45 2.08 6.20 -20.48
C LEU A 45 1.01 5.10 -20.52
N PHE A 46 0.98 4.21 -19.52
CA PHE A 46 -0.07 3.18 -19.41
C PHE A 46 -1.44 3.81 -19.23
N TRP A 47 -1.57 4.81 -18.35
CA TRP A 47 -2.86 5.45 -18.08
C TRP A 47 -3.30 6.36 -19.22
N ALA A 48 -2.39 7.04 -19.91
CA ALA A 48 -2.71 7.77 -21.12
C ALA A 48 -3.23 6.83 -22.23
N GLN A 49 -2.69 5.61 -22.32
CA GLN A 49 -3.23 4.59 -23.21
C GLN A 49 -4.63 4.14 -22.76
N GLY A 50 -4.83 3.88 -21.47
CA GLY A 50 -6.16 3.55 -20.91
C GLY A 50 -7.20 4.65 -21.19
N ARG A 51 -6.82 5.93 -21.06
CA ARG A 51 -7.68 7.07 -21.40
C ARG A 51 -8.04 7.09 -22.88
N LYS A 52 -7.13 6.69 -23.78
CA LYS A 52 -7.40 6.57 -25.22
C LYS A 52 -8.31 5.39 -25.57
N THR A 53 -8.20 4.27 -24.86
CA THR A 53 -9.07 3.10 -25.07
C THR A 53 -10.43 3.26 -24.40
N GLY A 54 -10.56 4.23 -23.49
CA GLY A 54 -11.82 4.57 -22.82
C GLY A 54 -12.07 3.79 -21.53
N ILE A 55 -11.09 3.04 -21.01
CA ILE A 55 -11.29 2.15 -19.83
C ILE A 55 -11.69 2.92 -18.57
N PHE A 56 -11.21 4.17 -18.42
CA PHE A 56 -11.58 5.06 -17.30
C PHE A 56 -12.96 5.69 -17.45
N SER A 57 -13.53 5.66 -18.65
CA SER A 57 -14.88 6.16 -18.96
C SER A 57 -15.88 5.03 -19.19
N GLU A 58 -15.43 3.77 -19.05
CA GLU A 58 -16.28 2.60 -19.24
C GLU A 58 -17.32 2.51 -18.12
N GLU A 59 -18.56 2.23 -18.51
CA GLU A 59 -19.64 2.02 -17.55
C GLU A 59 -19.54 0.61 -16.97
N TRP A 60 -18.75 0.47 -15.91
CA TRP A 60 -18.67 -0.78 -15.15
C TRP A 60 -19.97 -0.99 -14.35
N PRO A 61 -20.70 -2.10 -14.56
CA PRO A 61 -21.93 -2.36 -13.81
C PRO A 61 -21.64 -2.67 -12.34
N GLU A 62 -22.59 -2.36 -11.46
CA GLU A 62 -22.55 -2.87 -10.08
C GLU A 62 -22.51 -4.41 -10.11
N LEU A 63 -21.53 -5.00 -9.43
CA LEU A 63 -21.45 -6.44 -9.27
C LEU A 63 -21.90 -6.81 -7.86
N HIS A 64 -22.70 -7.86 -7.79
CA HIS A 64 -23.17 -8.41 -6.53
C HIS A 64 -22.34 -9.64 -6.14
N PHE A 65 -22.75 -10.27 -5.05
CA PHE A 65 -22.12 -11.48 -4.53
C PHE A 65 -21.92 -12.55 -5.63
N ALA A 66 -20.70 -13.04 -5.75
CA ALA A 66 -20.34 -14.19 -6.55
C ALA A 66 -19.39 -15.08 -5.75
N GLN A 67 -19.83 -16.31 -5.52
CA GLN A 67 -19.00 -17.29 -4.84
C GLN A 67 -17.84 -17.72 -5.75
N CYS A 68 -16.63 -17.77 -5.21
CA CYS A 68 -15.51 -18.40 -5.90
C CYS A 68 -15.68 -19.92 -5.94
N ARG A 69 -15.98 -20.47 -7.11
CA ARG A 69 -16.20 -21.91 -7.26
C ARG A 69 -15.40 -22.42 -8.43
N ASP A 70 -14.64 -23.50 -8.21
CA ASP A 70 -13.82 -24.13 -9.22
C ASP A 70 -12.87 -23.12 -9.90
N GLY A 71 -12.31 -22.20 -9.09
CA GLY A 71 -11.37 -21.16 -9.52
C GLY A 71 -12.00 -19.91 -10.15
N LYS A 72 -13.33 -19.78 -10.11
CA LYS A 72 -14.06 -18.71 -10.83
C LYS A 72 -15.15 -18.07 -9.98
N ALA A 73 -15.23 -16.75 -10.01
CA ALA A 73 -16.37 -15.96 -9.54
C ALA A 73 -17.13 -15.40 -10.74
N VAL A 74 -18.43 -15.73 -10.85
CA VAL A 74 -19.29 -15.36 -11.99
C VAL A 74 -20.38 -14.39 -11.51
N PRO A 75 -20.13 -13.07 -11.47
CA PRO A 75 -21.11 -12.09 -10.99
C PRO A 75 -22.16 -11.70 -12.04
N PHE A 76 -21.93 -12.03 -13.31
CA PHE A 76 -22.78 -11.62 -14.42
C PHE A 76 -23.90 -12.65 -14.65
N ARG A 77 -25.14 -12.28 -14.31
CA ARG A 77 -26.30 -13.18 -14.43
C ARG A 77 -26.54 -13.68 -15.86
N ASP A 78 -26.32 -12.80 -16.84
CA ASP A 78 -26.66 -13.05 -18.24
C ASP A 78 -25.43 -13.33 -19.12
N GLN A 79 -24.22 -13.32 -18.55
CA GLN A 79 -22.95 -13.54 -19.25
C GLN A 79 -22.04 -14.51 -18.47
N PRO A 80 -22.42 -15.80 -18.38
CA PRO A 80 -21.73 -16.78 -17.54
C PRO A 80 -20.31 -17.14 -18.02
N THR A 81 -19.92 -16.68 -19.21
CA THR A 81 -18.55 -16.79 -19.75
C THR A 81 -17.62 -15.72 -19.22
N ASN A 82 -18.16 -14.63 -18.67
CA ASN A 82 -17.37 -13.58 -18.03
C ASN A 82 -17.24 -13.95 -16.56
N PHE A 83 -16.00 -14.05 -16.09
CA PHE A 83 -15.69 -14.42 -14.73
C PHE A 83 -14.39 -13.76 -14.30
N TYR A 84 -14.22 -13.68 -12.98
CA TYR A 84 -12.97 -13.32 -12.34
C TYR A 84 -12.33 -14.60 -11.82
N ARG A 85 -11.03 -14.79 -12.02
CA ARG A 85 -10.34 -15.93 -11.41
C ARG A 85 -10.14 -15.68 -9.93
N CYS A 86 -10.15 -16.74 -9.15
CA CYS A 86 -10.05 -16.61 -7.69
C CYS A 86 -9.61 -17.92 -7.05
N ASN A 87 -9.12 -17.81 -5.83
CA ASN A 87 -8.94 -18.93 -4.93
C ASN A 87 -9.34 -18.51 -3.51
N ASN A 88 -10.23 -19.28 -2.88
CA ASN A 88 -10.69 -19.07 -1.51
C ASN A 88 -11.30 -17.67 -1.22
N ILE A 89 -11.49 -16.78 -2.18
CA ILE A 89 -12.00 -15.43 -1.94
C ILE A 89 -13.29 -15.20 -2.75
N ASN A 90 -14.38 -14.88 -2.07
CA ASN A 90 -15.65 -14.47 -2.70
C ASN A 90 -15.64 -13.00 -3.06
N LEU A 91 -16.31 -12.67 -4.17
CA LEU A 91 -16.80 -11.31 -4.41
C LEU A 91 -18.07 -11.10 -3.59
N HIS A 92 -18.14 -10.00 -2.83
CA HIS A 92 -19.34 -9.56 -2.15
C HIS A 92 -20.02 -8.37 -2.85
N HIS A 93 -19.24 -7.40 -3.30
CA HIS A 93 -19.78 -6.22 -3.97
C HIS A 93 -18.73 -5.50 -4.80
N PHE A 94 -19.16 -4.81 -5.85
CA PHE A 94 -18.34 -3.85 -6.57
C PHE A 94 -19.18 -2.63 -6.95
N LEU A 95 -18.58 -1.44 -6.77
CA LEU A 95 -19.08 -0.20 -7.33
C LEU A 95 -17.99 0.48 -8.13
N SER A 96 -18.35 0.97 -9.31
CA SER A 96 -17.43 1.75 -10.14
C SER A 96 -17.07 3.08 -9.48
N HIS A 97 -15.96 3.67 -9.92
CA HIS A 97 -15.57 5.01 -9.44
C HIS A 97 -16.67 6.05 -9.67
N GLN A 98 -17.37 5.98 -10.79
CA GLN A 98 -18.49 6.85 -11.13
C GLN A 98 -19.71 6.59 -10.25
N ALA A 99 -20.01 5.32 -9.93
CA ALA A 99 -21.08 4.98 -8.98
C ALA A 99 -20.78 5.47 -7.55
N LEU A 100 -19.49 5.66 -7.23
CA LEU A 100 -18.99 6.28 -6.01
C LEU A 100 -18.81 7.80 -6.14
N GLY A 101 -19.36 8.41 -7.20
CA GLY A 101 -19.44 9.85 -7.37
C GLY A 101 -18.24 10.51 -8.05
N SER A 102 -17.20 9.77 -8.47
CA SER A 102 -16.08 10.34 -9.21
C SER A 102 -16.47 10.76 -10.62
N VAL A 103 -16.02 11.95 -11.04
CA VAL A 103 -16.18 12.41 -12.43
C VAL A 103 -15.03 11.95 -13.33
N THR A 104 -13.93 11.49 -12.73
CA THR A 104 -12.69 11.12 -13.45
C THR A 104 -12.58 9.63 -13.74
N GLY A 105 -13.30 8.79 -12.99
CA GLY A 105 -13.28 7.33 -13.16
C GLY A 105 -11.95 6.67 -12.76
N GLN A 106 -11.18 7.33 -11.90
CA GLN A 106 -9.77 7.03 -11.64
C GLN A 106 -9.53 6.92 -10.14
N GLY A 107 -8.77 5.92 -9.67
CA GLY A 107 -8.55 5.64 -8.25
C GLY A 107 -7.13 5.25 -7.87
N SER A 108 -6.88 5.23 -6.55
CA SER A 108 -5.57 4.86 -5.99
C SER A 108 -5.70 4.26 -4.58
N SER A 109 -5.18 4.93 -3.56
CA SER A 109 -5.15 4.45 -2.18
C SER A 109 -6.54 4.12 -1.63
N SER A 110 -6.56 3.45 -0.50
CA SER A 110 -7.78 3.16 0.25
C SER A 110 -7.43 2.84 1.69
N TRP A 111 -8.41 3.04 2.56
CA TRP A 111 -8.28 2.71 3.96
C TRP A 111 -9.63 2.35 4.56
N GLY A 112 -9.65 1.97 5.83
CA GLY A 112 -10.86 1.66 6.56
C GLY A 112 -10.91 2.29 7.94
N TRP A 113 -12.12 2.43 8.46
CA TRP A 113 -12.37 2.84 9.84
C TRP A 113 -13.53 2.04 10.42
N VAL A 114 -13.40 1.69 11.69
CA VAL A 114 -14.45 1.04 12.47
C VAL A 114 -14.89 2.02 13.53
N SER A 115 -16.17 2.38 13.53
CA SER A 115 -16.73 3.28 14.53
C SER A 115 -16.94 2.61 15.89
N ASP A 116 -17.14 3.44 16.92
CA ASP A 116 -17.36 2.97 18.30
C ASP A 116 -18.60 2.06 18.44
N ASP A 117 -19.58 2.17 17.53
CA ASP A 117 -20.77 1.30 17.45
C ASP A 117 -20.59 0.07 16.55
N GLY A 118 -19.38 -0.16 16.04
CA GLY A 118 -19.01 -1.35 15.26
C GLY A 118 -19.38 -1.29 13.77
N ARG A 119 -19.77 -0.13 13.23
CA ARG A 119 -19.98 0.05 11.79
C ARG A 119 -18.64 0.19 11.08
N GLU A 120 -18.55 -0.35 9.87
CA GLU A 120 -17.32 -0.41 9.09
C GLU A 120 -17.43 0.53 7.88
N PHE A 121 -16.45 1.42 7.72
CA PHE A 121 -16.41 2.43 6.69
C PHE A 121 -15.20 2.24 5.78
N ALA A 122 -15.46 2.15 4.49
CA ALA A 122 -14.48 2.19 3.42
C ALA A 122 -14.20 3.65 3.02
N ILE A 123 -12.92 3.99 2.95
CA ILE A 123 -12.42 5.26 2.42
C ILE A 123 -11.68 4.96 1.12
N ILE A 124 -12.13 5.55 0.03
CA ILE A 124 -11.74 5.18 -1.33
C ILE A 124 -11.14 6.41 -2.00
N ALA A 125 -9.82 6.41 -2.25
CA ALA A 125 -9.17 7.51 -2.95
C ALA A 125 -9.50 7.44 -4.45
N GLN A 126 -9.94 8.57 -4.98
CA GLN A 126 -10.30 8.77 -6.38
C GLN A 126 -9.60 10.02 -6.88
N ALA A 127 -9.32 10.17 -8.18
CA ALA A 127 -8.45 11.25 -8.63
C ALA A 127 -8.97 12.67 -8.30
N ASP A 128 -10.28 12.78 -8.09
CA ASP A 128 -11.02 13.99 -7.74
C ASP A 128 -11.43 14.12 -6.26
N GLY A 129 -10.94 13.23 -5.37
CA GLY A 129 -11.16 13.31 -3.91
C GLY A 129 -11.20 11.95 -3.20
N ALA A 130 -11.86 11.88 -2.06
CA ALA A 130 -12.10 10.63 -1.33
C ALA A 130 -13.60 10.34 -1.26
N ALA A 131 -14.00 9.15 -1.68
CA ALA A 131 -15.36 8.64 -1.47
C ALA A 131 -15.45 7.87 -0.15
N PHE A 132 -16.60 7.97 0.49
CA PHE A 132 -16.94 7.30 1.75
C PHE A 132 -18.10 6.36 1.54
N ALA A 133 -17.92 5.11 1.93
CA ALA A 133 -18.96 4.09 1.89
C ALA A 133 -18.99 3.31 3.22
N GLU A 134 -20.17 2.90 3.66
CA GLU A 134 -20.31 1.91 4.73
C GLU A 134 -20.29 0.50 4.12
N ILE A 135 -19.48 -0.41 4.68
CA ILE A 135 -19.56 -1.83 4.39
C ILE A 135 -20.63 -2.41 5.30
N THR A 136 -21.79 -2.72 4.72
CA THR A 136 -22.90 -3.31 5.47
C THR A 136 -22.59 -4.75 5.89
N ASN A 137 -23.35 -5.31 6.85
CA ASN A 137 -23.22 -6.70 7.27
C ASN A 137 -23.29 -7.72 6.10
N ALA A 138 -24.00 -7.39 5.02
CA ALA A 138 -24.09 -8.22 3.81
C ALA A 138 -22.86 -8.10 2.88
N GLY A 139 -21.87 -7.29 3.22
CA GLY A 139 -20.69 -7.00 2.41
C GLY A 139 -20.96 -6.03 1.26
N LYS A 140 -22.08 -5.29 1.29
CA LYS A 140 -22.38 -4.26 0.30
C LYS A 140 -21.76 -2.93 0.68
N LEU A 141 -21.13 -2.27 -0.29
CA LEU A 141 -20.77 -0.84 -0.22
C LEU A 141 -22.03 0.00 -0.34
N ARG A 142 -22.31 0.78 0.71
CA ARG A 142 -23.34 1.81 0.72
C ARG A 142 -22.65 3.16 0.62
N TYR A 143 -22.69 3.78 -0.55
CA TYR A 143 -22.11 5.11 -0.77
C TYR A 143 -22.80 6.16 0.10
N LEU A 144 -22.01 6.89 0.90
CA LEU A 144 -22.49 7.89 1.86
C LEU A 144 -22.18 9.31 1.41
N GLY A 145 -21.10 9.52 0.69
CA GLY A 145 -20.65 10.86 0.35
C GLY A 145 -19.19 10.92 -0.01
N ARG A 146 -18.69 12.12 -0.25
CA ARG A 146 -17.31 12.34 -0.66
C ARG A 146 -16.74 13.66 -0.17
N LEU A 147 -15.44 13.67 0.06
CA LEU A 147 -14.63 14.86 0.27
C LEU A 147 -13.85 15.15 -1.03
N PRO A 148 -14.13 16.24 -1.75
CA PRO A 148 -13.29 16.67 -2.86
C PRO A 148 -11.85 16.97 -2.42
N GLN A 149 -10.92 16.97 -3.36
CA GLN A 149 -9.56 17.46 -3.15
C GLN A 149 -9.53 18.93 -2.71
N THR A 150 -8.36 19.38 -2.25
CA THR A 150 -8.11 20.78 -1.89
C THR A 150 -8.64 21.74 -2.96
N ALA A 151 -9.36 22.77 -2.51
CA ALA A 151 -10.05 23.69 -3.40
C ALA A 151 -9.07 24.37 -4.36
N GLY A 152 -9.37 24.33 -5.66
CA GLY A 152 -8.56 24.98 -6.70
C GLY A 152 -7.39 24.15 -7.24
N THR A 153 -7.13 22.95 -6.71
CA THR A 153 -6.07 22.09 -7.24
C THR A 153 -6.58 21.18 -8.36
N PRO A 154 -5.72 20.74 -9.31
CA PRO A 154 -6.10 19.77 -10.33
C PRO A 154 -6.25 18.37 -9.73
N THR A 155 -7.03 17.52 -10.41
CA THR A 155 -7.19 16.11 -10.06
C THR A 155 -5.88 15.34 -10.21
N SER A 156 -5.64 14.37 -9.35
CA SER A 156 -4.43 13.54 -9.36
C SER A 156 -4.76 12.11 -8.99
N LEU A 157 -4.26 11.17 -9.78
CA LEU A 157 -4.33 9.74 -9.49
C LEU A 157 -3.54 9.39 -8.23
N TRP A 158 -2.46 10.11 -7.90
CA TRP A 158 -1.70 9.89 -6.68
C TRP A 158 -2.32 10.63 -5.50
N ARG A 159 -3.05 9.88 -4.68
CA ARG A 159 -3.65 10.36 -3.44
C ARG A 159 -3.59 9.24 -2.44
N GLU A 160 -2.93 9.52 -1.33
CA GLU A 160 -2.72 8.58 -0.25
C GLU A 160 -3.51 9.00 0.98
N ILE A 161 -4.08 8.01 1.65
CA ILE A 161 -4.96 8.19 2.79
C ILE A 161 -4.54 7.24 3.90
N ARG A 162 -4.46 7.74 5.13
CA ARG A 162 -4.34 6.90 6.33
C ARG A 162 -5.28 7.40 7.42
N ALA A 163 -5.88 6.48 8.16
CA ALA A 163 -6.63 6.85 9.35
C ALA A 163 -5.68 7.18 10.51
N TYR A 164 -6.11 8.13 11.32
CA TYR A 164 -5.55 8.44 12.62
C TYR A 164 -6.71 8.49 13.61
N LYS A 165 -6.87 7.46 14.44
CA LYS A 165 -8.07 7.28 15.29
C LYS A 165 -9.35 7.30 14.45
N HIS A 166 -10.18 8.34 14.59
CA HIS A 166 -11.42 8.56 13.82
C HIS A 166 -11.27 9.67 12.76
N TYR A 167 -10.06 10.17 12.56
CA TYR A 167 -9.74 11.08 11.46
C TYR A 167 -9.12 10.31 10.30
N ILE A 168 -9.12 10.94 9.14
CA ILE A 168 -8.23 10.59 8.03
C ILE A 168 -7.29 11.74 7.73
N VAL A 169 -6.07 11.38 7.36
CA VAL A 169 -5.03 12.27 6.86
C VAL A 169 -4.88 11.98 5.36
N ILE A 170 -4.98 13.00 4.53
CA ILE A 170 -5.00 12.86 3.06
C ILE A 170 -3.91 13.74 2.45
N GLY A 171 -3.01 13.12 1.69
CA GLY A 171 -2.01 13.80 0.86
C GLY A 171 -2.20 13.47 -0.63
N SER A 172 -1.58 14.26 -1.50
CA SER A 172 -1.59 14.01 -2.95
C SER A 172 -0.35 14.61 -3.62
N GLU A 173 0.09 14.03 -4.73
CA GLU A 173 1.17 14.60 -5.56
C GLU A 173 0.73 15.76 -6.46
N THR A 174 -0.46 16.32 -6.24
CA THR A 174 -0.91 17.52 -6.95
C THR A 174 -0.41 18.80 -6.29
N TYR A 175 0.07 19.74 -7.09
CA TYR A 175 0.61 21.02 -6.61
C TYR A 175 -0.42 21.75 -5.75
N ASP A 176 0.02 22.37 -4.65
CA ASP A 176 -0.83 23.12 -3.71
C ASP A 176 -1.89 22.27 -2.98
N HIS A 177 -1.82 20.93 -3.04
CA HIS A 177 -2.79 20.07 -2.33
C HIS A 177 -2.68 20.19 -0.81
N HIS A 178 -1.46 20.15 -0.31
CA HIS A 178 -1.16 20.08 1.11
C HIS A 178 -1.80 18.86 1.78
N ILE A 179 -2.00 18.89 3.10
CA ILE A 179 -2.61 17.78 3.85
C ILE A 179 -3.99 18.19 4.36
N GLN A 180 -5.01 17.40 4.01
CA GLN A 180 -6.37 17.53 4.55
C GLN A 180 -6.55 16.57 5.73
N ILE A 181 -7.19 17.03 6.81
CA ILE A 181 -7.59 16.21 7.94
C ILE A 181 -9.10 16.27 8.09
N PHE A 182 -9.76 15.10 8.06
CA PHE A 182 -11.22 15.00 8.08
C PHE A 182 -11.72 14.04 9.14
N ASP A 183 -12.75 14.44 9.88
CA ASP A 183 -13.41 13.65 10.93
C ASP A 183 -14.44 12.68 10.33
N LEU A 184 -14.16 11.37 10.44
CA LEU A 184 -15.05 10.31 9.94
C LEU A 184 -16.34 10.17 10.75
N LYS A 185 -16.45 10.73 11.97
CA LYS A 185 -17.70 10.71 12.73
C LYS A 185 -18.82 11.48 12.03
N LYS A 186 -18.47 12.42 11.13
CA LYS A 186 -19.43 13.10 10.25
C LYS A 186 -20.21 12.13 9.35
N LEU A 187 -19.70 10.91 9.13
CA LEU A 187 -20.38 9.88 8.35
C LEU A 187 -21.50 9.17 9.12
N LEU A 188 -21.49 9.21 10.46
CA LEU A 188 -22.38 8.40 11.30
C LEU A 188 -23.85 8.81 11.14
N ASP A 189 -24.10 10.11 10.96
CA ASP A 189 -25.43 10.71 10.91
C ASP A 189 -26.00 10.84 9.48
N ILE A 190 -25.27 10.37 8.47
CA ILE A 190 -25.72 10.45 7.07
C ILE A 190 -26.87 9.46 6.83
N ASP A 191 -28.04 9.99 6.48
CA ASP A 191 -29.16 9.21 5.97
C ASP A 191 -28.97 8.92 4.47
N TYR A 192 -28.38 7.77 4.16
CA TYR A 192 -28.10 7.33 2.78
C TYR A 192 -29.33 7.34 1.86
N LYS A 193 -30.55 7.28 2.40
CA LYS A 193 -31.79 7.32 1.60
C LYS A 193 -32.07 8.68 0.99
N LYS A 194 -31.47 9.74 1.54
CA LYS A 194 -31.55 11.11 1.01
C LYS A 194 -30.49 11.38 -0.06
N GLY A 195 -29.65 10.39 -0.37
CA GLY A 195 -28.54 10.51 -1.29
C GLY A 195 -27.21 10.82 -0.60
N PRO A 196 -26.10 10.72 -1.35
CA PRO A 196 -24.77 10.96 -0.82
C PRO A 196 -24.52 12.45 -0.56
N VAL A 197 -23.66 12.75 0.43
CA VAL A 197 -23.25 14.12 0.80
C VAL A 197 -21.93 14.48 0.11
N THR A 198 -21.84 15.65 -0.50
CA THR A 198 -20.55 16.23 -0.91
C THR A 198 -20.11 17.23 0.14
N PHE A 199 -19.01 16.93 0.84
CA PHE A 199 -18.40 17.81 1.82
C PHE A 199 -17.65 18.97 1.14
N ASP A 200 -17.57 20.11 1.82
CA ASP A 200 -16.76 21.25 1.38
C ASP A 200 -15.29 21.03 1.78
N PRO A 201 -14.34 21.04 0.82
CA PRO A 201 -12.92 20.76 1.08
C PRO A 201 -12.20 21.88 1.86
N THR A 202 -12.91 22.95 2.24
CA THR A 202 -12.40 24.06 3.05
C THR A 202 -13.09 24.09 4.41
N THR A 203 -14.43 24.07 4.45
CA THR A 203 -15.18 24.29 5.70
C THR A 203 -15.55 23.02 6.45
N ASP A 204 -15.55 21.85 5.80
CA ASP A 204 -15.84 20.57 6.44
C ASP A 204 -14.59 19.80 6.89
N LEU A 205 -13.39 20.34 6.67
CA LEU A 205 -12.18 19.77 7.26
C LEU A 205 -12.14 19.97 8.78
N THR A 206 -11.51 19.04 9.47
CA THR A 206 -11.11 19.24 10.86
C THR A 206 -9.92 20.19 10.92
N GLY A 207 -8.93 19.94 10.06
CA GLY A 207 -7.71 20.74 9.97
C GLY A 207 -7.06 20.63 8.59
N PHE A 208 -6.11 21.52 8.35
CA PHE A 208 -5.38 21.62 7.09
C PHE A 208 -3.94 22.03 7.37
N TYR A 209 -2.96 21.26 6.87
CA TYR A 209 -1.54 21.60 7.01
C TYR A 209 -0.98 22.18 5.71
N GLY A 210 -1.08 23.50 5.56
CA GLY A 210 -0.69 24.25 4.36
C GLY A 210 0.80 24.57 4.20
N ASN A 211 1.69 23.97 5.00
CA ASN A 211 3.11 24.36 5.07
C ASN A 211 4.06 23.34 4.42
N LEU A 212 3.57 22.52 3.49
CA LEU A 212 4.46 21.72 2.63
C LEU A 212 5.13 22.64 1.59
N PRO A 213 6.39 22.36 1.18
CA PRO A 213 7.16 23.31 0.36
C PRO A 213 6.50 23.71 -0.96
N ASP A 214 5.85 22.77 -1.66
CA ASP A 214 5.04 23.05 -2.86
C ASP A 214 3.64 22.39 -2.84
N GLY A 215 3.22 21.94 -1.65
CA GLY A 215 1.94 21.28 -1.44
C GLY A 215 1.89 19.79 -1.77
N ARG A 216 2.86 19.24 -2.50
CA ARG A 216 2.84 17.82 -2.89
C ARG A 216 3.43 16.92 -1.83
N ALA A 217 2.82 15.77 -1.67
CA ALA A 217 3.33 14.65 -0.89
C ALA A 217 3.04 13.34 -1.63
N HIS A 218 4.00 12.42 -1.60
CA HIS A 218 3.81 11.10 -2.20
C HIS A 218 2.83 10.28 -1.35
N ASN A 219 3.10 10.22 -0.05
CA ASN A 219 2.33 9.40 0.88
C ASN A 219 2.23 10.07 2.26
N VAL A 220 1.29 9.58 3.06
CA VAL A 220 1.05 9.99 4.44
C VAL A 220 0.92 8.74 5.30
N LEU A 221 1.45 8.79 6.52
CA LEU A 221 1.51 7.68 7.46
C LEU A 221 1.07 8.18 8.82
N THR A 222 0.61 7.28 9.70
CA THR A 222 0.10 7.65 11.02
C THR A 222 0.66 6.72 12.08
N ASN A 223 0.96 7.27 13.26
CA ASN A 223 1.22 6.51 14.47
C ASN A 223 0.27 6.99 15.56
N ASP A 224 -0.77 6.21 15.81
CA ASP A 224 -1.81 6.52 16.79
C ASP A 224 -1.26 6.60 18.22
N GLU A 225 -0.20 5.85 18.55
CA GLU A 225 0.41 5.79 19.89
C GLU A 225 1.19 7.08 20.20
N SER A 226 1.94 7.61 19.24
CA SER A 226 2.71 8.85 19.43
C SER A 226 1.91 10.12 19.15
N GLY A 227 0.78 10.01 18.43
CA GLY A 227 -0.03 11.16 18.04
C GLY A 227 0.52 11.92 16.82
N PHE A 228 1.36 11.28 16.01
CA PHE A 228 1.97 11.89 14.83
C PHE A 228 1.45 11.27 13.53
N ALA A 229 1.42 12.10 12.49
CA ALA A 229 1.49 11.65 11.11
C ALA A 229 2.86 11.97 10.51
N TYR A 230 3.19 11.28 9.43
CA TYR A 230 4.44 11.44 8.69
C TYR A 230 4.10 11.68 7.23
N VAL A 231 4.61 12.76 6.67
CA VAL A 231 4.46 13.09 5.25
C VAL A 231 5.77 12.75 4.55
N VAL A 232 5.71 11.93 3.51
CA VAL A 232 6.90 11.43 2.79
C VAL A 232 6.84 11.79 1.32
N GLY A 233 8.00 11.84 0.68
CA GLY A 233 8.11 12.20 -0.74
C GLY A 233 7.70 13.64 -1.04
N ALA A 234 7.66 14.52 -0.03
CA ALA A 234 7.22 15.91 -0.22
C ALA A 234 8.16 16.66 -1.16
N ARG A 235 7.62 17.27 -2.23
CA ARG A 235 8.45 17.94 -3.24
C ARG A 235 8.76 19.39 -2.81
N PRO A 236 9.90 19.95 -3.26
CA PRO A 236 10.94 19.32 -4.08
C PRO A 236 12.01 18.57 -3.26
N ARG A 237 12.77 17.67 -3.89
CA ARG A 237 13.94 16.98 -3.28
C ARG A 237 15.07 17.93 -2.86
N THR A 238 15.03 19.19 -3.33
CA THR A 238 15.99 20.25 -2.98
C THR A 238 15.57 21.07 -1.76
N ASP A 239 14.38 20.82 -1.20
CA ASP A 239 13.94 21.44 0.05
C ASP A 239 14.83 21.03 1.23
N ALA A 240 14.77 21.77 2.34
CA ALA A 240 15.48 21.43 3.57
C ALA A 240 15.18 20.00 4.07
N CYS A 241 13.94 19.52 3.88
CA CYS A 241 13.56 18.17 4.24
C CYS A 241 13.92 17.10 3.19
N ARG A 242 14.41 17.50 2.01
CA ARG A 242 14.89 16.61 0.93
C ARG A 242 13.92 15.48 0.55
N SER A 243 12.62 15.72 0.66
CA SER A 243 11.56 14.71 0.47
C SER A 243 11.61 13.51 1.44
N GLY A 244 12.28 13.66 2.59
CA GLY A 244 12.30 12.68 3.66
C GLY A 244 11.03 12.69 4.51
N LEU A 245 11.13 12.25 5.76
CA LEU A 245 9.99 12.17 6.69
C LEU A 245 9.71 13.53 7.33
N ILE A 246 8.67 14.24 6.90
CA ILE A 246 8.17 15.43 7.59
C ILE A 246 7.24 14.98 8.71
N PHE A 247 7.52 15.41 9.93
CA PHE A 247 6.72 15.08 11.11
C PHE A 247 5.53 16.02 11.22
N LEU A 248 4.33 15.49 11.46
CA LEU A 248 3.10 16.24 11.65
C LEU A 248 2.49 15.88 13.00
N ASP A 249 2.54 16.80 13.96
CA ASP A 249 1.91 16.68 15.27
C ASP A 249 0.39 16.79 15.13
N LEU A 250 -0.32 15.72 15.51
CA LEU A 250 -1.78 15.60 15.50
C LEU A 250 -2.36 15.49 16.92
N SER A 251 -1.69 16.06 17.91
CA SER A 251 -2.25 16.25 19.27
C SER A 251 -3.48 17.16 19.25
N ASP A 252 -3.48 18.17 18.37
CA ASP A 252 -4.65 18.95 17.96
C ASP A 252 -4.86 18.84 16.44
N PRO A 253 -5.68 17.89 15.97
CA PRO A 253 -5.95 17.70 14.54
C PRO A 253 -6.60 18.91 13.85
N SER A 254 -7.13 19.88 14.61
CA SER A 254 -7.70 21.11 14.03
C SER A 254 -6.65 22.17 13.70
N ASN A 255 -5.46 22.06 14.29
CA ASN A 255 -4.34 22.95 14.07
C ASN A 255 -3.03 22.15 14.04
N PRO A 256 -2.82 21.31 13.00
CA PRO A 256 -1.65 20.45 12.91
C PRO A 256 -0.36 21.28 12.74
N THR A 257 0.72 20.87 13.40
CA THR A 257 2.03 21.58 13.34
C THR A 257 3.16 20.61 12.99
N SER A 258 4.30 21.13 12.52
CA SER A 258 5.46 20.30 12.22
C SER A 258 6.66 20.69 13.09
N PRO A 259 7.22 19.77 13.89
CA PRO A 259 8.43 20.03 14.67
C PRO A 259 9.73 19.91 13.84
N GLY A 260 9.66 19.43 12.59
CA GLY A 260 10.84 19.18 11.76
C GLY A 260 10.67 17.96 10.86
N CYS A 261 11.80 17.42 10.40
CA CYS A 261 11.83 16.29 9.48
C CYS A 261 13.14 15.49 9.57
N ALA A 262 13.11 14.22 9.14
CA ALA A 262 14.31 13.41 8.92
C ALA A 262 14.69 13.46 7.43
N ALA A 263 15.72 14.26 7.11
CA ALA A 263 16.16 14.54 5.73
C ALA A 263 17.46 13.80 5.32
N ALA A 264 18.09 13.08 6.25
CA ALA A 264 19.48 12.67 6.13
C ALA A 264 19.77 11.71 4.97
N ASP A 265 18.88 10.74 4.70
CA ASP A 265 19.00 9.79 3.58
C ASP A 265 18.24 10.26 2.31
N GLY A 266 17.63 11.45 2.33
CA GLY A 266 16.90 11.99 1.20
C GLY A 266 15.46 11.48 1.11
N TYR A 267 15.05 11.11 -0.11
CA TYR A 267 13.66 10.79 -0.42
C TYR A 267 13.19 9.51 0.27
N VAL A 268 12.03 9.59 0.89
CA VAL A 268 11.32 8.45 1.48
C VAL A 268 10.05 8.23 0.67
N HIS A 269 9.85 7.02 0.15
CA HIS A 269 8.68 6.68 -0.66
C HIS A 269 7.49 6.31 0.23
N ASP A 270 7.70 5.33 1.10
CA ASP A 270 6.76 4.88 2.14
C ASP A 270 7.55 4.58 3.42
N ALA A 271 6.88 4.47 4.56
CA ALA A 271 7.48 4.03 5.81
C ALA A 271 6.45 3.43 6.76
N GLN A 272 6.92 2.68 7.75
CA GLN A 272 6.12 2.30 8.90
C GLN A 272 6.78 2.80 10.19
N CYS A 273 6.11 3.71 10.89
CA CYS A 273 6.61 4.31 12.14
C CYS A 273 5.87 3.74 13.35
N LEU A 274 6.59 3.11 14.27
CA LEU A 274 6.05 2.37 15.42
C LEU A 274 6.86 2.66 16.68
N ILE A 275 6.23 2.49 17.85
CA ILE A 275 7.01 2.34 19.08
C ILE A 275 7.66 0.97 19.08
N TYR A 276 8.99 0.94 19.19
CA TYR A 276 9.79 -0.28 19.07
C TYR A 276 9.64 -1.19 20.29
N LYS A 277 9.22 -2.44 20.02
CA LYS A 277 9.00 -3.48 21.03
C LYS A 277 9.78 -4.78 20.75
N GLY A 278 10.70 -4.75 19.76
CA GLY A 278 11.43 -5.92 19.29
C GLY A 278 12.68 -6.30 20.12
N PRO A 279 13.48 -7.27 19.64
CA PRO A 279 14.60 -7.84 20.39
C PRO A 279 15.83 -6.94 20.55
N HIS A 280 15.99 -5.87 19.76
CA HIS A 280 17.14 -4.97 19.87
C HIS A 280 16.99 -4.03 21.07
N THR A 281 17.45 -4.48 22.24
CA THR A 281 17.21 -3.80 23.53
C THR A 281 17.61 -2.33 23.60
N LYS A 282 18.57 -1.88 22.78
CA LYS A 282 19.02 -0.48 22.69
C LYS A 282 17.90 0.47 22.28
N TYR A 283 16.93 -0.01 21.49
CA TYR A 283 15.87 0.80 20.89
C TYR A 283 14.51 0.58 21.54
N LEU A 284 14.39 -0.24 22.59
CA LEU A 284 13.12 -0.50 23.27
C LEU A 284 12.45 0.80 23.75
N GLY A 285 11.17 0.97 23.39
CA GLY A 285 10.36 2.13 23.73
C GLY A 285 10.65 3.39 22.91
N LYS A 286 11.58 3.34 21.95
CA LYS A 286 11.84 4.41 21.00
C LYS A 286 10.84 4.39 19.86
N GLU A 287 10.58 5.53 19.22
CA GLU A 287 9.81 5.56 17.99
C GLU A 287 10.73 5.33 16.79
N VAL A 288 10.52 4.22 16.10
CA VAL A 288 11.35 3.77 14.97
C VAL A 288 10.53 3.82 13.70
N CYS A 289 11.08 4.41 12.65
CA CYS A 289 10.51 4.38 11.30
C CYS A 289 11.31 3.45 10.41
N TYR A 290 10.65 2.43 9.84
CA TYR A 290 11.18 1.58 8.77
C TYR A 290 10.79 2.20 7.44
N ALA A 291 11.73 2.83 6.76
CA ALA A 291 11.49 3.60 5.55
C ALA A 291 11.99 2.85 4.30
N TYR A 292 11.23 2.99 3.22
CA TYR A 292 11.45 2.36 1.93
C TYR A 292 11.83 3.48 0.95
N ASN A 293 13.13 3.60 0.66
CA ASN A 293 13.72 4.83 0.11
C ASN A 293 14.12 4.68 -1.37
N GLU A 294 13.34 3.95 -2.17
CA GLU A 294 13.58 3.64 -3.60
C GLU A 294 14.83 2.77 -3.88
N ASP A 295 15.89 2.88 -3.07
CA ASP A 295 17.14 2.16 -3.25
C ASP A 295 17.59 1.35 -2.03
N SER A 296 16.89 1.51 -0.90
CA SER A 296 17.28 0.93 0.39
C SER A 296 16.11 0.84 1.38
N LEU A 297 16.27 -0.08 2.33
CA LEU A 297 15.60 -0.06 3.62
C LEU A 297 16.42 0.82 4.57
N THR A 298 15.82 1.93 5.01
CA THR A 298 16.45 2.84 5.96
C THR A 298 15.66 2.87 7.26
N ILE A 299 16.35 2.64 8.37
CA ILE A 299 15.74 2.58 9.70
C ILE A 299 16.14 3.83 10.46
N TYR A 300 15.16 4.57 10.98
CA TYR A 300 15.37 5.81 11.74
C TYR A 300 14.91 5.64 13.18
N ASP A 301 15.63 6.29 14.11
CA ASP A 301 15.11 6.66 15.42
C ASP A 301 14.55 8.09 15.32
N VAL A 302 13.23 8.22 15.41
CA VAL A 302 12.54 9.51 15.33
C VAL A 302 11.97 9.93 16.68
N THR A 303 12.43 9.33 17.79
CA THR A 303 11.91 9.61 19.13
C THR A 303 11.98 11.11 19.44
N ASP A 304 13.15 11.72 19.21
CA ASP A 304 13.31 13.17 19.23
C ASP A 304 13.07 13.73 17.82
N LYS A 305 11.90 14.33 17.63
CA LYS A 305 11.48 14.90 16.34
C LYS A 305 12.34 16.09 15.90
N GLN A 306 13.09 16.72 16.81
CA GLN A 306 14.03 17.79 16.47
C GLN A 306 15.37 17.25 15.99
N TRP A 307 15.74 16.03 16.43
CA TRP A 307 17.03 15.41 16.15
C TRP A 307 16.87 13.93 15.76
N PRO A 308 16.17 13.63 14.65
CA PRO A 308 16.03 12.25 14.20
C PRO A 308 17.38 11.68 13.76
N GLU A 309 17.62 10.42 14.06
CA GLU A 309 18.87 9.72 13.77
C GLU A 309 18.63 8.55 12.80
N ILE A 310 19.54 8.36 11.85
CA ILE A 310 19.57 7.12 11.06
C ILE A 310 20.23 6.03 11.91
N ILE A 311 19.54 4.90 12.06
CA ILE A 311 20.08 3.68 12.67
C ILE A 311 20.87 2.87 11.64
N SER A 312 20.28 2.65 10.46
CA SER A 312 20.93 1.91 9.36
C SER A 312 20.39 2.33 8.01
N VAL A 313 21.22 2.22 6.98
CA VAL A 313 20.83 2.27 5.56
C VAL A 313 21.31 0.98 4.91
N THR A 314 20.41 0.17 4.39
CA THR A 314 20.75 -1.16 3.85
C THR A 314 20.04 -1.41 2.53
N SER A 315 20.80 -1.72 1.48
CA SER A 315 20.29 -2.09 0.16
C SER A 315 20.38 -3.61 -0.02
N TYR A 316 19.99 -4.12 -1.19
CA TYR A 316 19.93 -5.55 -1.47
C TYR A 316 20.15 -5.86 -2.95
N GLU A 317 20.55 -7.10 -3.25
CA GLU A 317 20.64 -7.58 -4.62
C GLU A 317 19.28 -7.50 -5.31
N GLY A 318 19.17 -6.65 -6.33
CA GLY A 318 17.93 -6.46 -7.08
C GLY A 318 17.30 -5.08 -6.88
N ALA A 319 17.65 -4.38 -5.79
CA ALA A 319 17.02 -3.10 -5.42
C ALA A 319 16.92 -2.14 -6.60
N THR A 320 15.69 -1.74 -6.93
CA THR A 320 15.38 -0.89 -8.09
C THR A 320 14.44 0.25 -7.71
N TYR A 321 13.36 -0.06 -7.01
CA TYR A 321 12.40 0.89 -6.46
C TYR A 321 11.83 0.32 -5.16
N THR A 322 12.65 0.28 -4.11
CA THR A 322 12.23 -0.13 -2.76
C THR A 322 11.03 0.72 -2.33
N HIS A 323 9.84 0.11 -2.33
CA HIS A 323 8.59 0.85 -2.47
C HIS A 323 7.80 0.86 -1.17
N GLN A 324 7.56 -0.32 -0.59
CA GLN A 324 6.76 -0.46 0.62
C GLN A 324 7.14 -1.72 1.41
N GLY A 325 6.65 -1.81 2.65
CA GLY A 325 6.86 -2.95 3.50
C GLY A 325 6.19 -2.81 4.87
N TRP A 326 6.21 -3.88 5.65
CA TRP A 326 5.51 -3.96 6.93
C TRP A 326 6.19 -4.94 7.89
N VAL A 327 6.29 -4.57 9.17
CA VAL A 327 6.68 -5.49 10.24
C VAL A 327 5.66 -6.61 10.36
N LEU A 328 6.14 -7.83 10.65
CA LEU A 328 5.26 -8.98 10.85
C LEU A 328 4.42 -8.86 12.12
N ASP A 329 5.03 -8.35 13.18
CA ASP A 329 4.41 -8.21 14.50
C ASP A 329 4.82 -6.86 15.10
N THR A 330 3.84 -6.00 15.35
CA THR A 330 4.06 -4.67 15.95
C THR A 330 4.46 -4.77 17.43
N GLU A 331 4.09 -5.86 18.11
CA GLU A 331 4.42 -6.14 19.50
C GLU A 331 5.75 -6.92 19.64
N TRP A 332 6.27 -7.48 18.56
CA TRP A 332 7.58 -8.13 18.51
C TRP A 332 8.27 -7.94 17.15
N GLN A 333 8.93 -6.79 16.99
CA GLN A 333 9.50 -6.33 15.72
C GLN A 333 10.85 -7.00 15.41
N GLU A 334 10.79 -8.29 15.05
CA GLU A 334 11.96 -9.11 14.68
C GLU A 334 12.12 -9.26 13.15
N PHE A 335 11.00 -9.26 12.42
CA PHE A 335 10.99 -9.43 10.97
C PHE A 335 10.10 -8.38 10.29
N LEU A 336 10.43 -8.04 9.06
CA LEU A 336 9.55 -7.31 8.14
C LEU A 336 9.54 -7.97 6.75
N VAL A 337 8.48 -7.69 5.99
CA VAL A 337 8.40 -7.96 4.55
C VAL A 337 8.45 -6.66 3.77
N LEU A 338 8.98 -6.71 2.55
CA LEU A 338 9.24 -5.56 1.70
C LEU A 338 9.01 -5.92 0.22
N ASP A 339 8.52 -4.98 -0.57
CA ASP A 339 8.38 -5.07 -2.02
C ASP A 339 9.25 -4.02 -2.78
N ASP A 340 9.43 -4.24 -4.08
CA ASP A 340 10.25 -3.42 -4.96
C ASP A 340 9.57 -3.25 -6.32
N GLU A 341 8.82 -2.17 -6.46
CA GLU A 341 7.80 -1.96 -7.52
C GLU A 341 8.33 -1.91 -8.97
N TYR A 342 9.62 -2.14 -9.19
CA TYR A 342 10.21 -1.97 -10.52
C TYR A 342 11.32 -2.97 -10.85
N ASP A 343 11.66 -3.87 -9.93
CA ASP A 343 12.71 -4.85 -10.18
C ASP A 343 12.28 -5.94 -11.20
N GLU A 344 10.99 -6.26 -11.30
CA GLU A 344 10.45 -7.15 -12.33
C GLU A 344 10.56 -6.52 -13.73
N VAL A 345 10.34 -5.20 -13.78
CA VAL A 345 10.30 -4.43 -15.03
C VAL A 345 11.70 -4.23 -15.60
N ASP A 346 12.68 -3.90 -14.76
CA ASP A 346 14.09 -3.75 -15.15
C ASP A 346 14.84 -5.11 -15.14
N GLY A 347 14.17 -6.20 -14.75
CA GLY A 347 14.68 -7.57 -14.83
C GLY A 347 15.84 -7.82 -13.87
N ARG A 348 15.70 -7.42 -12.60
CA ARG A 348 16.77 -7.42 -11.61
C ARG A 348 16.55 -8.43 -10.49
N GLY A 349 17.66 -8.94 -9.95
CA GLY A 349 17.65 -9.80 -8.76
C GLY A 349 16.73 -11.03 -8.91
N PRO A 350 16.11 -11.48 -7.81
CA PRO A 350 15.15 -12.58 -7.82
C PRO A 350 13.93 -12.35 -8.73
N ALA A 351 13.54 -11.09 -8.90
CA ALA A 351 12.42 -10.65 -9.74
C ALA A 351 12.73 -10.63 -11.25
N ALA A 352 13.95 -10.96 -11.68
CA ALA A 352 14.37 -10.88 -13.08
C ALA A 352 13.54 -11.75 -14.04
N ASN A 353 12.81 -12.74 -13.52
CA ASN A 353 11.87 -13.55 -14.29
C ASN A 353 10.50 -12.89 -14.49
N GLY A 354 10.26 -11.71 -13.93
CA GLY A 354 9.03 -10.93 -14.07
C GLY A 354 7.90 -11.34 -13.12
N HIS A 355 8.22 -12.02 -12.02
CA HIS A 355 7.26 -12.42 -11.00
C HIS A 355 7.40 -11.54 -9.75
N ALA A 356 6.27 -11.04 -9.26
CA ALA A 356 6.19 -10.25 -8.03
C ALA A 356 6.93 -10.93 -6.87
N THR A 357 7.80 -10.20 -6.18
CA THR A 357 8.76 -10.77 -5.24
C THR A 357 8.77 -10.01 -3.92
N THR A 358 8.36 -10.69 -2.86
CA THR A 358 8.37 -10.14 -1.50
C THR A 358 9.65 -10.54 -0.77
N PHE A 359 10.47 -9.56 -0.43
CA PHE A 359 11.69 -9.75 0.34
C PHE A 359 11.39 -9.87 1.83
N ILE A 360 12.09 -10.77 2.50
CA ILE A 360 12.01 -11.03 3.94
C ILE A 360 13.28 -10.52 4.59
N TRP A 361 13.09 -9.74 5.65
CA TRP A 361 14.15 -9.09 6.39
C TRP A 361 14.10 -9.47 7.87
N ASP A 362 15.22 -9.97 8.38
CA ASP A 362 15.51 -10.06 9.81
C ASP A 362 16.02 -8.69 10.27
N ILE A 363 15.25 -8.05 11.15
CA ILE A 363 15.53 -6.75 11.77
C ILE A 363 15.80 -6.89 13.27
N SER A 364 16.13 -8.11 13.73
CA SER A 364 16.46 -8.37 15.14
C SER A 364 17.62 -7.52 15.64
N ASN A 365 18.51 -7.11 14.73
CA ASN A 365 19.47 -6.04 14.91
C ASN A 365 19.18 -4.88 13.94
N LEU A 366 18.46 -3.87 14.42
CA LEU A 366 18.19 -2.63 13.67
C LEU A 366 19.41 -1.94 13.06
N GLU A 367 20.63 -2.10 13.62
CA GLU A 367 21.84 -1.46 13.06
C GLU A 367 22.43 -2.24 11.88
N ALA A 368 22.01 -3.48 11.67
CA ALA A 368 22.52 -4.35 10.61
C ALA A 368 21.43 -5.33 10.13
N PRO A 369 20.31 -4.83 9.57
CA PRO A 369 19.23 -5.68 9.07
C PRO A 369 19.74 -6.64 7.98
N LYS A 370 19.15 -7.84 7.92
CA LYS A 370 19.59 -8.94 7.05
C LYS A 370 18.47 -9.37 6.12
N GLN A 371 18.76 -9.44 4.82
CA GLN A 371 17.81 -9.96 3.83
C GLN A 371 17.95 -11.48 3.81
N THR A 372 17.03 -12.19 4.45
CA THR A 372 17.15 -13.62 4.77
C THR A 372 16.49 -14.54 3.74
N GLY A 373 15.54 -14.02 2.96
CA GLY A 373 14.78 -14.83 2.01
C GLY A 373 13.75 -14.03 1.24
N TYR A 374 13.04 -14.70 0.33
CA TYR A 374 11.97 -14.05 -0.42
C TYR A 374 10.86 -15.06 -0.73
N TYR A 375 9.65 -14.54 -0.91
CA TYR A 375 8.55 -15.25 -1.54
C TYR A 375 8.40 -14.73 -2.97
N GLN A 376 8.16 -15.63 -3.93
CA GLN A 376 7.90 -15.26 -5.31
C GLN A 376 6.50 -15.72 -5.73
N SER A 377 5.71 -14.78 -6.23
CA SER A 377 4.36 -15.04 -6.72
C SER A 377 4.35 -16.00 -7.91
N PRO A 378 3.35 -16.90 -8.02
CA PRO A 378 3.19 -17.73 -9.21
C PRO A 378 2.79 -16.92 -10.46
N ARG A 379 2.32 -15.68 -10.30
CA ARG A 379 1.84 -14.82 -11.37
C ARG A 379 2.88 -13.77 -11.75
N ARG A 380 3.03 -13.51 -13.04
CA ARG A 380 3.81 -12.37 -13.53
C ARG A 380 3.04 -11.08 -13.26
N SER A 381 3.62 -10.19 -12.47
CA SER A 381 3.03 -8.90 -12.12
C SER A 381 4.10 -8.00 -11.52
N ILE A 382 3.75 -6.73 -11.35
CA ILE A 382 4.54 -5.77 -10.58
C ILE A 382 3.96 -5.79 -9.16
N ASP A 383 4.79 -6.03 -8.14
CA ASP A 383 4.35 -5.81 -6.76
C ASP A 383 4.19 -4.32 -6.42
N HIS A 384 3.41 -4.00 -5.39
CA HIS A 384 3.12 -2.59 -5.08
C HIS A 384 2.88 -2.35 -3.59
N ASN A 385 1.67 -2.62 -3.09
CA ASN A 385 1.33 -2.30 -1.71
C ASN A 385 0.99 -3.56 -0.93
N GLN A 386 1.52 -3.67 0.28
CA GLN A 386 1.15 -4.72 1.22
C GLN A 386 0.95 -4.21 2.66
N TYR A 387 0.34 -5.03 3.50
CA TYR A 387 0.30 -4.79 4.94
C TYR A 387 0.04 -6.11 5.65
N VAL A 388 0.50 -6.20 6.89
CA VAL A 388 0.34 -7.40 7.71
C VAL A 388 -0.83 -7.23 8.67
N VAL A 389 -1.72 -8.23 8.70
CA VAL A 389 -2.77 -8.38 9.71
C VAL A 389 -2.62 -9.77 10.32
N GLY A 390 -2.15 -9.83 11.57
CA GLY A 390 -1.84 -11.08 12.25
C GLY A 390 -0.76 -11.85 11.49
N ASN A 391 -1.08 -13.08 11.07
CA ASN A 391 -0.14 -13.98 10.39
C ASN A 391 -0.13 -13.85 8.86
N TYR A 392 -0.75 -12.79 8.32
CA TYR A 392 -1.04 -12.69 6.89
C TYR A 392 -0.57 -11.39 6.29
N SER A 393 0.13 -11.46 5.15
CA SER A 393 0.40 -10.30 4.29
C SER A 393 -0.68 -10.21 3.21
N PHE A 394 -1.34 -9.05 3.12
CA PHE A 394 -2.33 -8.75 2.10
C PHE A 394 -1.69 -7.85 1.05
N GLN A 395 -1.60 -8.34 -0.18
CA GLN A 395 -0.81 -7.72 -1.24
C GLN A 395 -1.71 -7.29 -2.40
N SER A 396 -1.63 -6.02 -2.76
CA SER A 396 -2.20 -5.45 -3.97
C SER A 396 -1.13 -5.39 -5.04
N ASN A 397 -1.15 -6.33 -6.00
CA ASN A 397 -0.14 -6.46 -7.05
C ASN A 397 -0.75 -6.14 -8.42
N TYR A 398 -1.09 -4.87 -8.64
CA TYR A 398 -1.61 -4.36 -9.92
C TYR A 398 -2.58 -5.30 -10.64
N GLY A 399 -2.22 -5.80 -11.83
CA GLY A 399 -3.08 -6.65 -12.65
C GLY A 399 -3.38 -8.01 -11.99
N ALA A 400 -2.49 -8.51 -11.14
CA ALA A 400 -2.71 -9.79 -10.45
C ALA A 400 -3.75 -9.70 -9.32
N GLY A 401 -4.28 -8.50 -9.02
CA GLY A 401 -5.29 -8.29 -8.00
C GLY A 401 -4.74 -8.48 -6.58
N ILE A 402 -5.60 -8.99 -5.69
CA ILE A 402 -5.21 -9.21 -4.29
C ILE A 402 -4.69 -10.63 -4.08
N SER A 403 -3.58 -10.74 -3.35
CA SER A 403 -3.01 -12.01 -2.87
C SER A 403 -2.87 -11.98 -1.35
N ILE A 404 -3.21 -13.09 -0.67
CA ILE A 404 -3.07 -13.23 0.79
C ILE A 404 -2.03 -14.31 1.06
N LEU A 405 -0.91 -13.91 1.67
CA LEU A 405 0.18 -14.82 2.02
C LEU A 405 0.12 -15.19 3.50
N ASP A 406 0.24 -16.47 3.81
CA ASP A 406 0.54 -16.98 5.15
C ASP A 406 2.04 -16.82 5.41
N ILE A 407 2.39 -15.88 6.29
CA ILE A 407 3.76 -15.50 6.63
C ILE A 407 4.18 -16.00 8.02
N SER A 408 3.34 -16.80 8.68
CA SER A 408 3.56 -17.29 10.05
C SER A 408 4.83 -18.14 10.21
N SER A 409 5.33 -18.72 9.12
CA SER A 409 6.53 -19.55 9.12
C SER A 409 7.83 -18.76 9.21
N ILE A 410 7.83 -17.48 8.84
CA ILE A 410 9.04 -16.64 8.71
C ILE A 410 9.91 -16.64 9.98
N PRO A 411 9.39 -16.44 11.20
CA PRO A 411 10.22 -16.44 12.41
C PRO A 411 10.98 -17.75 12.65
N THR A 412 10.46 -18.88 12.15
CA THR A 412 11.11 -20.20 12.28
C THR A 412 11.88 -20.63 11.04
N ASN A 413 11.51 -20.12 9.87
CA ASN A 413 12.14 -20.39 8.58
C ASN A 413 12.20 -19.08 7.76
N PRO A 414 13.21 -18.22 8.01
CA PRO A 414 13.27 -16.89 7.42
C PRO A 414 13.66 -16.89 5.94
N SER A 415 13.91 -18.06 5.34
CA SER A 415 14.16 -18.18 3.90
C SER A 415 12.94 -17.86 3.03
N GLY A 416 11.73 -17.89 3.61
CA GLY A 416 10.47 -17.73 2.87
C GLY A 416 9.97 -19.00 2.17
N SER A 417 10.72 -20.10 2.24
CA SER A 417 10.37 -21.35 1.54
C SER A 417 9.05 -22.00 2.00
N ASP A 418 8.58 -21.67 3.20
CA ASP A 418 7.30 -22.13 3.75
C ASP A 418 6.21 -21.04 3.71
N VAL A 419 6.48 -19.88 3.11
CA VAL A 419 5.45 -18.85 2.84
C VAL A 419 4.61 -19.31 1.67
N ARG A 420 3.28 -19.17 1.78
CA ARG A 420 2.35 -19.64 0.76
C ARG A 420 1.17 -18.70 0.59
N GLU A 421 0.67 -18.61 -0.62
CA GLU A 421 -0.60 -17.97 -0.91
C GLU A 421 -1.77 -18.84 -0.43
N VAL A 422 -2.62 -18.28 0.43
CA VAL A 422 -3.80 -18.95 1.02
C VAL A 422 -5.13 -18.44 0.46
N GLY A 423 -5.08 -17.42 -0.39
CA GLY A 423 -6.23 -16.92 -1.14
C GLY A 423 -5.82 -15.78 -2.08
N TRP A 424 -6.55 -15.63 -3.17
CA TRP A 424 -6.36 -14.52 -4.12
C TRP A 424 -7.64 -14.25 -4.90
N PHE A 425 -7.77 -13.03 -5.41
CA PHE A 425 -8.87 -12.62 -6.27
C PHE A 425 -8.34 -11.73 -7.39
N ASP A 426 -8.43 -12.23 -8.61
CA ASP A 426 -8.08 -11.49 -9.81
C ASP A 426 -9.19 -10.48 -10.15
N ILE A 427 -8.79 -9.23 -10.33
CA ILE A 427 -9.67 -8.11 -10.66
C ILE A 427 -9.47 -7.63 -12.11
N TYR A 428 -8.50 -8.18 -12.84
CA TYR A 428 -8.06 -7.78 -14.18
C TYR A 428 -7.94 -8.99 -15.13
N PRO A 429 -9.06 -9.63 -15.52
CA PRO A 429 -9.06 -10.85 -16.33
C PRO A 429 -8.59 -10.64 -17.79
N GLU A 430 -8.23 -9.44 -18.21
CA GLU A 430 -7.80 -9.13 -19.57
C GLU A 430 -6.39 -9.66 -19.88
N ASP A 431 -5.54 -9.86 -18.87
CA ASP A 431 -4.17 -10.37 -19.03
C ASP A 431 -3.99 -11.84 -18.62
N ASP A 432 -5.06 -12.48 -18.16
CA ASP A 432 -5.15 -13.86 -17.67
C ASP A 432 -4.63 -14.94 -18.64
N ASN A 433 -4.63 -14.65 -19.94
CA ASN A 433 -4.22 -15.55 -21.02
C ASN A 433 -2.77 -15.30 -21.48
N LEU A 434 -2.09 -14.31 -20.90
CA LEU A 434 -0.68 -14.06 -21.17
C LEU A 434 0.20 -15.09 -20.48
N GLU A 435 1.43 -15.22 -20.96
CA GLU A 435 2.43 -16.09 -20.35
C GLU A 435 2.63 -15.71 -18.87
N GLY A 436 2.64 -16.71 -17.98
CA GLY A 436 2.78 -16.47 -16.54
C GLY A 436 1.53 -15.90 -15.85
N GLY A 437 0.38 -15.82 -16.55
CA GLY A 437 -0.91 -15.49 -15.95
C GLY A 437 -1.06 -14.04 -15.49
N GLY A 438 -0.36 -13.11 -16.14
CA GLY A 438 -0.45 -11.67 -15.87
C GLY A 438 0.55 -10.86 -16.70
N SER A 439 0.56 -9.55 -16.49
CA SER A 439 1.41 -8.59 -17.21
C SER A 439 2.19 -7.67 -16.28
N LEU A 440 3.34 -7.17 -16.77
CA LEU A 440 4.10 -6.11 -16.11
C LEU A 440 3.54 -4.74 -16.48
N ALA A 441 2.34 -4.43 -15.97
CA ALA A 441 1.58 -3.23 -16.28
C ALA A 441 0.99 -2.59 -15.01
N PHE A 442 0.94 -1.25 -15.00
CA PHE A 442 0.40 -0.45 -13.89
C PHE A 442 -1.13 -0.29 -14.02
N VAL A 443 -1.85 -1.40 -13.94
CA VAL A 443 -3.31 -1.51 -14.07
C VAL A 443 -3.89 -2.28 -12.88
N GLY A 444 -5.19 -2.21 -12.64
CA GLY A 444 -5.80 -3.05 -11.62
C GLY A 444 -5.67 -2.49 -10.21
N THR A 445 -5.32 -3.31 -9.21
CA THR A 445 -5.35 -2.89 -7.80
C THR A 445 -4.20 -1.95 -7.46
N TRP A 446 -4.51 -0.82 -6.83
CA TRP A 446 -3.51 0.07 -6.24
C TRP A 446 -3.31 -0.23 -4.76
N SER A 447 -4.41 -0.51 -4.06
CA SER A 447 -4.43 -0.70 -2.61
C SER A 447 -5.56 -1.63 -2.18
N SER A 448 -5.43 -2.15 -0.96
CA SER A 448 -6.48 -2.88 -0.26
C SER A 448 -6.47 -2.55 1.23
N TYR A 449 -7.55 -2.89 1.94
CA TYR A 449 -7.65 -2.80 3.39
C TYR A 449 -8.48 -3.96 3.96
N ALA A 450 -7.88 -4.77 4.85
CA ALA A 450 -8.44 -6.01 5.37
C ALA A 450 -8.63 -6.01 6.90
N ASN A 451 -8.35 -4.91 7.59
CA ASN A 451 -8.40 -4.84 9.04
C ASN A 451 -9.82 -4.58 9.60
N PHE A 452 -10.85 -4.99 8.86
CA PHE A 452 -12.24 -4.92 9.29
C PHE A 452 -12.59 -6.15 10.16
N PRO A 453 -13.19 -5.97 11.36
CA PRO A 453 -13.64 -7.07 12.22
C PRO A 453 -14.56 -8.09 11.54
N SER A 454 -15.32 -7.67 10.53
CA SER A 454 -16.16 -8.54 9.72
C SER A 454 -15.37 -9.53 8.85
N GLY A 455 -14.06 -9.30 8.64
CA GLY A 455 -13.21 -10.03 7.71
C GLY A 455 -13.47 -9.68 6.24
N TYR A 456 -14.24 -8.63 5.96
CA TYR A 456 -14.30 -8.06 4.61
C TYR A 456 -12.97 -7.39 4.25
N ILE A 457 -12.66 -7.41 2.97
CA ILE A 457 -11.49 -6.76 2.41
C ILE A 457 -11.95 -5.78 1.36
N LEU A 458 -11.59 -4.52 1.53
CA LEU A 458 -11.73 -3.48 0.53
C LEU A 458 -10.56 -3.59 -0.46
N ILE A 459 -10.85 -3.51 -1.76
CA ILE A 459 -9.83 -3.36 -2.81
C ILE A 459 -10.20 -2.12 -3.61
N ASN A 460 -9.24 -1.22 -3.82
CA ASN A 460 -9.43 -0.08 -4.72
C ASN A 460 -8.54 -0.24 -5.96
N THR A 461 -9.12 0.00 -7.13
CA THR A 461 -8.44 -0.17 -8.41
C THR A 461 -8.25 1.17 -9.13
N ILE A 462 -7.31 1.20 -10.07
CA ILE A 462 -6.96 2.39 -10.83
C ILE A 462 -8.10 2.81 -11.75
N GLU A 463 -8.61 1.85 -12.53
CA GLU A 463 -9.51 2.15 -13.64
C GLU A 463 -10.98 1.75 -13.44
N ARG A 464 -11.30 0.95 -12.41
CA ARG A 464 -12.65 0.37 -12.27
C ARG A 464 -13.43 0.95 -11.09
N GLY A 465 -12.92 0.78 -9.87
CA GLY A 465 -13.66 1.14 -8.67
C GLY A 465 -13.27 0.34 -7.43
N ALA A 466 -14.19 0.31 -6.48
CA ALA A 466 -13.98 -0.38 -5.21
C ALA A 466 -14.70 -1.73 -5.17
N TRP A 467 -13.99 -2.73 -4.68
CA TRP A 467 -14.46 -4.10 -4.50
C TRP A 467 -14.50 -4.43 -3.02
N VAL A 468 -15.50 -5.21 -2.61
CA VAL A 468 -15.54 -5.88 -1.32
C VAL A 468 -15.45 -7.36 -1.57
N VAL A 469 -14.43 -7.99 -1.03
CA VAL A 469 -14.20 -9.43 -1.11
C VAL A 469 -14.04 -10.03 0.28
N LYS A 470 -14.11 -11.36 0.39
CA LYS A 470 -13.94 -12.05 1.67
C LYS A 470 -13.49 -13.50 1.48
N PRO A 471 -12.52 -14.00 2.28
CA PRO A 471 -12.19 -15.42 2.31
C PRO A 471 -13.40 -16.32 2.61
N GLN A 472 -13.53 -17.45 1.92
CA GLN A 472 -14.61 -18.42 2.08
C GLN A 472 -14.45 -19.22 3.36
N THR A 473 -13.25 -19.76 3.54
CA THR A 473 -12.83 -20.35 4.80
C THR A 473 -12.09 -19.27 5.58
N PRO A 474 -12.29 -19.19 6.91
CA PRO A 474 -11.39 -18.43 7.76
C PRO A 474 -9.95 -18.77 7.39
N LEU A 475 -9.11 -17.74 7.33
CA LEU A 475 -7.69 -17.95 7.10
C LEU A 475 -7.15 -18.86 8.23
N PRO A 476 -6.34 -19.87 7.90
CA PRO A 476 -5.97 -20.98 8.79
C PRO A 476 -5.31 -20.60 10.12
#